data_AF-A0A1G2IF96-F1
#
_entry.id   AF-A0A1G2IF96-F1
#
_cell.length_a   1.000
_cell.length_b   1.000
_cell.length_c   1.000
_cell.angle_alpha   90.00
_cell.angle_beta   90.00
_cell.angle_gamma   90.00
#
_symmetry.space_group_name_H-M   'P 1'
#
loop_
_entity.id
_entity.type
_entity.pdbx_description
1 polymer ?
#
loop_
_entity_poly.entity_id
_entity_poly.type
_entity_poly.pdbx_seq_one_letter_code
_entity_poly.pdbx_strand_id
1 'polypeptide(L)'
;MLMQAISLLLLTIGMEQALMEPMVKKLGDSDYTVREKSRVLLEKQLAISPWEELLVKGLKKDWKDLEINRQIHFLTHPKWGSSLTVYGKYPWLDSLPRDYPDRGKIISIYWNKAVSVHDGKDYLRWRHATYLWMTDLQKQGHWTSSLRKIQKEMIFNELRWKRDGRYP
;
A
#
# COMPACT_ATOMS: atom_id res chain seq x y z
N MET A 1 -19.85 11.03 24.76
CA MET A 1 -19.61 10.84 23.32
C MET A 1 -18.20 10.34 23.00
N LEU A 2 -17.12 10.95 23.51
CA LEU A 2 -15.74 10.50 23.23
C LEU A 2 -15.48 9.03 23.61
N MET A 3 -15.89 8.61 24.81
CA MET A 3 -15.76 7.21 25.25
C MET A 3 -16.51 6.22 24.33
N GLN A 4 -17.71 6.58 23.88
CA GLN A 4 -18.51 5.73 22.98
C GLN A 4 -17.85 5.58 21.60
N ALA A 5 -17.25 6.67 21.08
CA ALA A 5 -16.52 6.65 19.81
C ALA A 5 -15.26 5.79 19.89
N ILE A 6 -14.52 5.85 21.00
CA ILE A 6 -13.34 5.00 21.24
C ILE A 6 -13.76 3.53 21.36
N SER A 7 -14.82 3.21 22.09
CA SER A 7 -15.33 1.84 22.20
C SER A 7 -15.74 1.27 20.85
N LEU A 8 -16.41 2.07 20.01
CA LEU A 8 -16.81 1.64 18.67
C LEU A 8 -15.58 1.39 17.77
N LEU A 9 -14.57 2.25 17.84
CA LEU A 9 -13.32 2.08 17.11
C LEU A 9 -12.57 0.81 17.53
N LEU A 10 -12.47 0.54 18.83
CA LEU A 10 -11.82 -0.68 19.32
C LEU A 10 -12.58 -1.93 18.90
N LEU A 11 -13.92 -1.87 18.90
CA LEU A 11 -14.76 -2.96 18.43
C LEU A 11 -14.53 -3.27 16.95
N THR A 12 -14.49 -2.25 16.08
CA THR A 12 -14.27 -2.46 14.63
C THR A 12 -12.89 -3.05 14.35
N ILE A 13 -11.84 -2.53 14.99
CA ILE A 13 -10.48 -3.07 14.87
C ILE A 13 -10.44 -4.53 15.38
N GLY A 14 -11.07 -4.81 16.52
CA GLY A 14 -11.15 -6.16 17.09
C GLY A 14 -11.86 -7.15 16.18
N MET A 15 -12.97 -6.75 15.56
CA MET A 15 -13.70 -7.59 14.59
C MET A 15 -12.85 -7.89 13.35
N GLU A 16 -12.15 -6.90 12.80
CA GLU A 16 -11.27 -7.13 11.66
C GLU A 16 -10.09 -8.05 12.01
N GLN A 17 -9.50 -7.90 13.21
CA GLN A 17 -8.48 -8.83 13.71
C GLN A 17 -9.01 -10.26 13.83
N ALA A 18 -10.21 -10.45 14.38
CA ALA A 18 -10.83 -11.76 14.53
C ALA A 18 -11.08 -12.44 13.16
N LEU A 19 -11.45 -11.67 12.14
CA LEU A 19 -11.64 -12.17 10.77
C LEU A 19 -10.32 -12.64 10.12
N MET A 20 -9.20 -11.99 10.45
CA MET A 20 -7.90 -12.34 9.90
C MET A 20 -7.25 -13.53 10.62
N GLU A 21 -7.58 -13.78 11.89
CA GLU A 21 -6.93 -14.83 12.70
C GLU A 21 -6.95 -16.23 12.07
N PRO A 22 -8.07 -16.73 11.49
CA PRO A 22 -8.08 -18.01 10.78
C PRO A 22 -7.13 -18.04 9.57
N MET A 23 -6.97 -16.91 8.88
CA MET A 23 -6.05 -16.79 7.74
C MET A 23 -4.60 -16.82 8.23
N VAL A 24 -4.30 -16.13 9.33
CA VAL A 24 -2.97 -16.14 9.95
C VAL A 24 -2.56 -17.56 10.35
N LYS A 25 -3.47 -18.33 10.95
CA LYS A 25 -3.20 -19.73 11.31
C LYS A 25 -2.84 -20.58 10.09
N LYS A 26 -3.50 -20.34 8.95
CA LYS A 26 -3.20 -21.03 7.67
C LYS A 26 -1.85 -20.64 7.04
N LEU A 27 -1.16 -19.61 7.54
CA LEU A 27 0.20 -19.30 7.09
C LEU A 27 1.23 -20.34 7.56
N GLY A 28 0.93 -21.11 8.60
CA GLY A 28 1.77 -22.20 9.09
C GLY A 28 1.44 -23.56 8.49
N ASP A 29 0.48 -23.63 7.56
CA ASP A 29 0.07 -24.90 6.95
C ASP A 29 1.25 -25.57 6.24
N SER A 30 1.33 -26.90 6.24
CA SER A 30 2.37 -27.65 5.54
C SER A 30 2.27 -27.55 4.01
N ASP A 31 1.07 -27.36 3.47
CA ASP A 31 0.83 -27.18 2.03
C ASP A 31 1.11 -25.73 1.61
N TYR A 32 2.07 -25.58 0.70
CA TYR A 32 2.42 -24.29 0.11
C TYR A 32 1.22 -23.56 -0.51
N THR A 33 0.33 -24.30 -1.18
CA THR A 33 -0.86 -23.73 -1.85
C THR A 33 -1.81 -23.10 -0.84
N VAL A 34 -1.95 -23.72 0.32
CA VAL A 34 -2.79 -23.21 1.42
C VAL A 34 -2.17 -21.95 2.01
N ARG A 35 -0.85 -21.97 2.29
CA ARG A 35 -0.11 -20.80 2.79
C ARG A 35 -0.23 -19.61 1.84
N GLU A 36 0.00 -19.83 0.55
CA GLU A 36 -0.03 -18.79 -0.47
C GLU A 36 -1.41 -18.16 -0.62
N LYS A 37 -2.47 -18.97 -0.69
CA LYS A 37 -3.85 -18.47 -0.74
C LYS A 37 -4.17 -17.62 0.48
N SER A 38 -3.75 -18.07 1.66
CA SER A 38 -4.00 -17.35 2.91
C SER A 38 -3.25 -16.02 2.95
N ARG A 39 -1.99 -16.01 2.47
CA ARG A 39 -1.18 -14.80 2.34
C ARG A 39 -1.85 -13.76 1.44
N VAL A 40 -2.30 -14.16 0.25
CA VAL A 40 -2.99 -13.25 -0.70
C VAL A 40 -4.30 -12.71 -0.12
N LEU A 41 -5.05 -13.53 0.61
CA LEU A 41 -6.28 -13.09 1.30
C LEU A 41 -5.98 -12.04 2.38
N LEU A 42 -4.94 -12.26 3.20
CA LEU A 42 -4.48 -11.30 4.20
C LEU A 42 -4.02 -9.98 3.56
N GLU A 43 -3.25 -10.04 2.49
CA GLU A 43 -2.80 -8.84 1.75
C GLU A 43 -4.00 -8.01 1.25
N LYS A 44 -5.00 -8.68 0.65
CA LYS A 44 -6.21 -8.01 0.17
C LYS A 44 -7.01 -7.37 1.30
N GLN A 45 -7.19 -8.08 2.42
CA GLN A 45 -7.93 -7.58 3.58
C GLN A 45 -7.22 -6.37 4.21
N LEU A 46 -5.90 -6.44 4.35
CA LEU A 46 -5.09 -5.34 4.86
C LEU A 46 -5.15 -4.12 3.95
N ALA A 47 -5.06 -4.31 2.63
CA ALA A 47 -5.03 -3.22 1.65
C ALA A 47 -6.33 -2.40 1.57
N ILE A 48 -7.48 -3.02 1.87
CA ILE A 48 -8.78 -2.34 1.87
C ILE A 48 -9.17 -1.78 3.25
N SER A 49 -8.44 -2.15 4.31
CA SER A 49 -8.77 -1.72 5.66
C SER A 49 -8.26 -0.30 5.93
N PRO A 50 -9.10 0.60 6.49
CA PRO A 50 -8.65 1.90 6.96
C PRO A 50 -7.71 1.80 8.18
N TRP A 51 -7.61 0.62 8.80
CA TRP A 51 -6.84 0.37 10.02
C TRP A 51 -5.55 -0.44 9.76
N GLU A 52 -5.11 -0.56 8.50
CA GLU A 52 -3.99 -1.42 8.09
C GLU A 52 -2.78 -1.36 9.04
N GLU A 53 -2.34 -0.17 9.44
CA GLU A 53 -1.17 -0.03 10.30
C GLU A 53 -1.37 -0.67 11.69
N LEU A 54 -2.55 -0.49 12.28
CA LEU A 54 -2.90 -1.06 13.58
C LEU A 54 -3.09 -2.58 13.48
N LEU A 55 -3.68 -3.04 12.37
CA LEU A 55 -3.86 -4.44 12.08
C LEU A 55 -2.52 -5.15 11.87
N VAL A 56 -1.62 -4.59 11.06
CA VAL A 56 -0.26 -5.10 10.83
C VAL A 56 0.53 -5.20 12.14
N LYS A 57 0.42 -4.20 13.01
CA LYS A 57 1.01 -4.26 14.36
C LYS A 57 0.38 -5.40 15.19
N GLY A 58 -0.94 -5.55 15.13
CA GLY A 58 -1.66 -6.62 15.82
C GLY A 58 -1.37 -8.03 15.31
N LEU A 59 -0.92 -8.18 14.07
CA LEU A 59 -0.49 -9.48 13.51
C LEU A 59 0.85 -9.95 14.06
N LYS A 60 1.76 -9.01 14.40
CA LYS A 60 3.07 -9.30 15.01
C LYS A 60 2.91 -9.73 16.48
N LYS A 61 2.37 -10.92 16.67
CA LYS A 61 2.31 -11.62 17.96
C LYS A 61 3.45 -12.62 18.02
N ASP A 62 3.82 -13.04 19.22
CA ASP A 62 4.72 -14.17 19.42
C ASP A 62 3.97 -15.48 19.15
N TRP A 63 3.74 -15.79 17.87
CA TRP A 63 3.13 -17.06 17.49
C TRP A 63 4.07 -18.20 17.85
N LYS A 64 3.52 -19.30 18.38
CA LYS A 64 4.32 -20.51 18.66
C LYS A 64 4.91 -21.12 17.39
N ASP A 65 4.24 -20.92 16.25
CA ASP A 65 4.65 -21.42 14.94
C ASP A 65 5.63 -20.43 14.27
N LEU A 66 6.84 -20.90 14.01
CA LEU A 66 7.91 -20.12 13.38
C LEU A 66 7.62 -19.78 11.91
N GLU A 67 6.91 -20.64 11.17
CA GLU A 67 6.55 -20.36 9.78
C GLU A 67 5.46 -19.27 9.74
N ILE A 68 4.50 -19.29 10.67
CA ILE A 68 3.57 -18.17 10.84
C ILE A 68 4.34 -16.87 11.09
N ASN A 69 5.29 -16.87 12.04
CA ASN A 69 6.11 -15.68 12.30
C ASN A 69 6.91 -15.25 11.07
N ARG A 70 7.47 -16.18 10.30
CA ARG A 70 8.20 -15.90 9.06
C ARG A 70 7.31 -15.29 7.98
N GLN A 71 6.12 -15.85 7.77
CA GLN A 71 5.16 -15.36 6.78
C GLN A 71 4.57 -14.00 7.19
N ILE A 72 4.23 -13.81 8.47
CA ILE A 72 3.86 -12.49 9.01
C ILE A 72 5.02 -11.54 8.87
N HIS A 73 6.25 -11.96 9.16
CA HIS A 73 7.42 -11.15 8.92
C HIS A 73 7.52 -10.75 7.45
N PHE A 74 7.19 -11.59 6.47
CA PHE A 74 7.17 -11.21 5.05
C PHE A 74 5.98 -10.33 4.63
N LEU A 75 4.80 -10.54 5.22
CA LEU A 75 3.59 -9.74 5.01
C LEU A 75 3.72 -8.33 5.59
N THR A 76 4.32 -8.25 6.77
CA THR A 76 4.50 -7.02 7.55
C THR A 76 5.86 -6.40 7.35
N HIS A 77 6.85 -7.18 6.88
CA HIS A 77 7.94 -6.61 6.12
C HIS A 77 7.31 -6.00 4.91
N PRO A 78 7.73 -4.79 4.57
CA PRO A 78 7.31 -4.27 3.32
C PRO A 78 7.98 -5.13 2.24
N LYS A 79 7.23 -6.01 1.60
CA LYS A 79 7.54 -6.53 0.27
C LYS A 79 6.25 -6.32 -0.49
N TRP A 80 6.38 -5.53 -1.57
CA TRP A 80 5.35 -4.68 -2.20
C TRP A 80 5.20 -3.31 -1.52
N GLY A 81 6.20 -2.43 -1.74
CA GLY A 81 6.20 -1.03 -1.29
C GLY A 81 7.32 -0.62 -0.33
N SER A 82 8.31 -1.49 -0.09
CA SER A 82 9.41 -1.29 0.89
C SER A 82 10.41 -0.23 0.58
N SER A 83 10.56 0.11 -0.68
CA SER A 83 11.29 1.29 -0.99
C SER A 83 10.36 2.17 -1.79
N LEU A 84 10.17 3.37 -1.27
CA LEU A 84 9.94 4.55 -2.07
C LEU A 84 11.15 4.82 -3.00
N THR A 85 11.90 3.79 -3.39
CA THR A 85 12.94 3.85 -4.42
C THR A 85 12.79 2.77 -5.51
N VAL A 86 11.74 1.93 -5.54
CA VAL A 86 11.58 0.89 -6.59
C VAL A 86 10.80 1.40 -7.80
N TYR A 87 11.52 1.90 -8.80
CA TYR A 87 10.96 2.24 -10.11
C TYR A 87 10.18 1.05 -10.74
N GLY A 88 9.08 1.34 -11.43
CA GLY A 88 8.21 0.35 -12.08
C GLY A 88 7.01 -0.14 -11.24
N LYS A 89 7.03 0.04 -9.92
CA LYS A 89 5.93 -0.34 -9.01
C LYS A 89 5.08 0.84 -8.51
N TYR A 90 5.43 2.06 -8.88
CA TYR A 90 4.69 3.25 -8.48
C TYR A 90 3.38 3.39 -9.24
N PRO A 91 2.32 3.94 -8.63
CA PRO A 91 1.16 4.37 -9.39
C PRO A 91 1.53 5.48 -10.37
N TRP A 92 0.70 5.72 -11.38
CA TRP A 92 0.87 6.86 -12.28
C TRP A 92 0.82 8.17 -11.50
N LEU A 93 1.71 9.12 -11.83
CA LEU A 93 1.71 10.42 -11.14
C LEU A 93 0.39 11.16 -11.37
N ASP A 94 -0.23 10.98 -12.54
CA ASP A 94 -1.57 11.51 -12.82
C ASP A 94 -2.63 10.96 -11.85
N SER A 95 -2.46 9.77 -11.28
CA SER A 95 -3.43 9.24 -10.30
C SER A 95 -3.44 10.00 -8.96
N LEU A 96 -2.64 11.07 -8.82
CA LEU A 96 -2.71 12.00 -7.68
C LEU A 96 -4.15 12.51 -7.46
N PRO A 97 -4.64 12.54 -6.21
CA PRO A 97 -5.97 13.09 -5.90
C PRO A 97 -6.16 14.48 -6.50
N ARG A 98 -7.34 14.73 -7.10
CA ARG A 98 -7.60 15.97 -7.86
C ARG A 98 -7.48 17.24 -7.01
N ASP A 99 -7.81 17.10 -5.74
CA ASP A 99 -7.76 18.09 -4.67
C ASP A 99 -6.39 18.17 -3.98
N TYR A 100 -5.41 17.36 -4.39
CA TYR A 100 -4.06 17.40 -3.82
C TYR A 100 -3.40 18.77 -4.08
N PRO A 101 -2.81 19.42 -3.05
CA PRO A 101 -2.18 20.73 -3.19
C PRO A 101 -1.14 20.75 -4.32
N ASP A 102 -1.19 21.80 -5.15
CA ASP A 102 -0.27 21.99 -6.28
C ASP A 102 -0.20 20.83 -7.27
N ARG A 103 -1.23 19.96 -7.36
CA ARG A 103 -1.25 18.77 -8.23
C ARG A 103 -0.75 19.05 -9.64
N GLY A 104 -1.29 20.06 -10.32
CA GLY A 104 -0.91 20.39 -11.69
C GLY A 104 0.57 20.77 -11.83
N LYS A 105 1.10 21.49 -10.83
CA LYS A 105 2.51 21.88 -10.76
C LYS A 105 3.41 20.67 -10.49
N ILE A 106 3.02 19.79 -9.57
CA ILE A 106 3.73 18.53 -9.28
C ILE A 106 3.80 17.67 -10.55
N ILE A 107 2.66 17.44 -11.20
CA ILE A 107 2.56 16.67 -12.44
C ILE A 107 3.50 17.25 -13.50
N SER A 108 3.40 18.55 -13.77
CA SER A 108 4.23 19.22 -14.79
C SER A 108 5.73 19.08 -14.51
N ILE A 109 6.16 19.35 -13.27
CA ILE A 109 7.58 19.28 -12.88
C ILE A 109 8.12 17.86 -13.05
N TYR A 110 7.46 16.86 -12.48
CA TYR A 110 8.00 15.51 -12.44
C TYR A 110 7.78 14.74 -13.75
N TRP A 111 6.74 15.08 -14.53
CA TRP A 111 6.59 14.59 -15.90
C TRP A 111 7.75 15.04 -16.78
N ASN A 112 8.17 16.31 -16.68
CA ASN A 112 9.32 16.84 -17.41
C ASN A 112 10.63 16.24 -16.93
N LYS A 113 10.81 16.05 -15.61
CA LYS A 113 11.98 15.34 -15.07
C LYS A 113 12.08 13.88 -15.54
N ALA A 114 10.94 13.23 -15.79
CA ALA A 114 10.88 11.83 -16.21
C ALA A 114 11.11 11.62 -17.73
N VAL A 115 11.43 12.66 -18.50
CA VAL A 115 11.52 12.61 -19.98
C VAL A 115 12.52 11.58 -20.50
N SER A 116 13.56 11.24 -19.71
CA SER A 116 14.57 10.24 -20.07
C SER A 116 14.03 8.81 -20.18
N VAL A 117 12.85 8.56 -19.61
CA VAL A 117 12.14 7.29 -19.75
C VAL A 117 11.08 7.47 -20.81
N HIS A 118 11.49 7.24 -22.06
CA HIS A 118 10.59 7.16 -23.20
C HIS A 118 10.87 5.88 -23.98
N ASP A 119 10.01 4.88 -23.78
CA ASP A 119 10.04 3.58 -24.45
C ASP A 119 8.79 3.41 -25.33
N GLY A 120 8.32 4.51 -25.93
CA GLY A 120 7.08 4.56 -26.70
C GLY A 120 5.78 4.35 -25.90
N LYS A 121 5.86 4.26 -24.56
CA LYS A 121 4.73 4.00 -23.67
C LYS A 121 4.68 5.02 -22.52
N ASP A 122 3.68 5.90 -22.55
CA ASP A 122 3.55 7.01 -21.60
C ASP A 122 3.34 6.56 -20.15
N TYR A 123 2.73 5.39 -19.94
CA TYR A 123 2.52 4.85 -18.60
C TYR A 123 3.83 4.57 -17.83
N LEU A 124 4.94 4.28 -18.52
CA LEU A 124 6.24 4.07 -17.87
C LEU A 124 6.82 5.38 -17.35
N ARG A 125 6.70 6.44 -18.16
CA ARG A 125 7.06 7.80 -17.79
C ARG A 125 6.25 8.27 -16.59
N TRP A 126 4.95 7.97 -16.56
CA TRP A 126 4.09 8.28 -15.41
C TRP A 126 4.54 7.63 -14.11
N ARG A 127 4.96 6.35 -14.15
CA ARG A 127 5.51 5.67 -12.96
C ARG A 127 6.87 6.23 -12.55
N HIS A 128 7.70 6.59 -13.53
CA HIS A 128 9.00 7.22 -13.24
C HIS A 128 8.84 8.58 -12.57
N ALA A 129 7.89 9.39 -13.04
CA ALA A 129 7.58 10.69 -12.44
C ALA A 129 7.18 10.56 -10.96
N THR A 130 6.36 9.57 -10.61
CA THR A 130 5.99 9.28 -9.22
C THR A 130 7.19 8.85 -8.38
N TYR A 131 8.08 8.01 -8.92
CA TYR A 131 9.32 7.62 -8.24
C TYR A 131 10.18 8.83 -7.89
N LEU A 132 10.43 9.70 -8.86
CA LEU A 132 11.22 10.92 -8.67
C LEU A 132 10.59 11.83 -7.62
N TRP A 133 9.28 12.01 -7.68
CA TRP A 133 8.56 12.84 -6.71
C TRP A 133 8.64 12.30 -5.29
N MET A 134 8.38 11.01 -5.10
CA MET A 134 8.41 10.36 -3.79
C MET A 134 9.84 10.37 -3.21
N THR A 135 10.85 10.21 -4.06
CA THR A 135 12.26 10.30 -3.67
C THR A 135 12.61 11.72 -3.18
N ASP A 136 12.15 12.75 -3.90
CA ASP A 136 12.38 14.15 -3.50
C ASP A 136 11.67 14.47 -2.17
N LEU A 137 10.46 13.97 -1.93
CA LEU A 137 9.78 14.11 -0.64
C LEU A 137 10.53 13.40 0.50
N GLN A 138 11.09 12.21 0.26
CA GLN A 138 11.92 11.55 1.27
C GLN A 138 13.17 12.37 1.61
N LYS A 139 13.85 12.94 0.59
CA LYS A 139 15.02 13.81 0.79
C LYS A 139 14.67 15.09 1.57
N GLN A 140 13.44 15.57 1.43
CA GLN A 140 12.90 16.70 2.20
C GLN A 140 12.48 16.32 3.63
N GLY A 141 12.66 15.06 4.04
CA GLY A 141 12.40 14.60 5.40
C GLY A 141 10.95 14.15 5.65
N HIS A 142 10.14 13.95 4.61
CA HIS A 142 8.79 13.41 4.80
C HIS A 142 8.83 11.95 5.29
N TRP A 143 7.99 11.67 6.29
CA TRP A 143 7.86 10.33 6.86
C TRP A 143 7.34 9.32 5.84
N THR A 144 7.97 8.14 5.81
CA THR A 144 7.61 7.04 4.90
C THR A 144 6.15 6.60 5.06
N SER A 145 5.58 6.66 6.27
CA SER A 145 4.16 6.36 6.54
C SER A 145 3.21 7.33 5.81
N SER A 146 3.50 8.63 5.84
CA SER A 146 2.70 9.65 5.15
C SER A 146 2.75 9.48 3.63
N LEU A 147 3.93 9.18 3.08
CA LEU A 147 4.11 8.94 1.65
C LEU A 147 3.38 7.66 1.18
N ARG A 148 3.33 6.62 2.02
CA ARG A 148 2.53 5.41 1.74
C ARG A 148 1.04 5.71 1.69
N LYS A 149 0.53 6.58 2.56
CA LYS A 149 -0.89 6.97 2.54
C LYS A 149 -1.26 7.59 1.19
N ILE A 150 -0.43 8.51 0.70
CA ILE A 150 -0.61 9.14 -0.61
C ILE A 150 -0.56 8.08 -1.73
N GLN A 151 0.42 7.18 -1.70
CA GLN A 151 0.53 6.12 -2.72
C GLN A 151 -0.69 5.20 -2.77
N LYS A 152 -1.26 4.81 -1.62
CA LYS A 152 -2.47 3.99 -1.58
C LYS A 152 -3.65 4.67 -2.27
N GLU A 153 -3.81 5.96 -2.02
CA GLU A 153 -4.87 6.75 -2.64
C GLU A 153 -4.68 6.87 -4.16
N MET A 154 -3.42 7.08 -4.60
CA MET A 154 -3.07 7.07 -6.02
C MET A 154 -3.34 5.71 -6.69
N ILE A 155 -3.03 4.60 -6.01
CA ILE A 155 -3.32 3.25 -6.51
C ILE A 155 -4.83 3.05 -6.67
N PHE A 156 -5.61 3.48 -5.67
CA PHE A 156 -7.07 3.40 -5.74
C PHE A 156 -7.63 4.22 -6.92
N ASN A 157 -7.11 5.42 -7.15
CA ASN A 157 -7.49 6.26 -8.30
C ASN A 157 -7.09 5.61 -9.63
N GLU A 158 -5.88 5.05 -9.74
CA GLU A 158 -5.43 4.33 -10.93
C GLU A 158 -6.35 3.14 -11.26
N LEU A 159 -6.71 2.34 -10.24
CA LEU A 159 -7.63 1.21 -10.42
C LEU A 159 -9.02 1.66 -10.83
N ARG A 160 -9.52 2.76 -10.26
CA ARG A 160 -10.79 3.37 -10.65
C ARG A 160 -10.76 3.79 -12.12
N TRP A 161 -9.70 4.46 -12.57
CA TRP A 161 -9.59 4.92 -13.95
C TRP A 161 -9.48 3.79 -14.96
N LYS A 162 -8.72 2.74 -14.65
CA LYS A 162 -8.66 1.53 -15.48
C LYS A 162 -10.03 0.88 -15.64
N ARG A 163 -10.78 0.79 -14.54
CA ARG A 163 -12.15 0.25 -14.56
C ARG A 163 -13.07 1.12 -15.43
N ASP A 164 -12.91 2.44 -15.36
CA ASP A 164 -13.76 3.39 -16.07
C ASP A 164 -13.30 3.62 -17.55
N GLY A 165 -12.32 2.84 -18.04
CA GLY A 165 -11.81 2.90 -19.42
C GLY A 165 -11.00 4.18 -19.74
N ARG A 166 -10.63 4.95 -18.73
CA ARG A 166 -9.89 6.21 -18.87
C ARG A 166 -8.40 5.92 -18.68
N TYR A 167 -7.77 5.38 -19.72
CA TYR A 167 -6.33 5.23 -19.76
C TYR A 167 -5.71 6.56 -20.22
N PRO A 168 -4.66 7.07 -19.54
CA PRO A 168 -3.78 8.07 -20.13
C PRO A 168 -2.94 7.46 -21.25
#